data_AF-A0A0U1L4Y8-F1
#
_entry.id   AF-A0A0U1L4Y8-F1
#
_cell.length_a   1.000
_cell.length_b   1.000
_cell.length_c   1.000
_cell.angle_alpha   90.00
_cell.angle_beta   90.00
_cell.angle_gamma   90.00
#
_symmetry.space_group_name_H-M   'P 1'
#
loop_
_entity.id
_entity.type
_entity.pdbx_description
1 polymer ?
#
loop_
_entity_poly.entity_id
_entity_poly.type
_entity_poly.pdbx_seq_one_letter_code
_entity_poly.pdbx_strand_id
1 'polypeptide(L)'
;MEFMKNSNIILIGFLVWLIIAPRVNSPRYGELFLAYMTALLFSLIASSEIMMIKPVAFFFTLGGVLAFCYVVMRKTIRITIHK
;
A
#
# COMPACT_ATOMS: atom_id res chain seq x y z
N MET A 1 3.41 9.27 -23.77
CA MET A 1 2.00 9.35 -23.34
C MET A 1 1.53 8.14 -22.51
N GLU A 2 2.25 7.01 -22.49
CA GLU A 2 1.88 5.82 -21.67
C GLU A 2 2.28 5.92 -20.19
N PHE A 3 3.41 6.58 -19.88
CA PHE A 3 3.86 6.78 -18.49
C PHE A 3 2.87 7.57 -17.61
N MET A 4 2.22 8.60 -18.18
CA MET A 4 1.18 9.37 -17.46
C MET A 4 -0.06 8.53 -17.13
N LYS A 5 -0.42 7.58 -18.01
CA LYS A 5 -1.58 6.71 -17.80
C LYS A 5 -1.34 5.74 -16.64
N ASN A 6 -0.12 5.21 -16.53
CA ASN A 6 0.28 4.32 -15.43
C ASN A 6 0.48 5.08 -14.11
N SER A 7 0.95 6.33 -14.15
CA SER A 7 1.10 7.17 -12.95
C SER A 7 -0.23 7.43 -12.24
N ASN A 8 -1.32 7.63 -12.99
CA ASN A 8 -2.64 7.85 -12.39
C ASN A 8 -3.16 6.59 -11.65
N ILE A 9 -2.86 5.40 -12.19
CA ILE A 9 -3.22 4.12 -11.56
C ILE A 9 -2.44 3.91 -10.26
N ILE A 10 -1.15 4.26 -10.23
CA ILE A 10 -0.32 4.21 -9.02
C ILE A 10 -0.90 5.15 -7.95
N LEU A 11 -1.30 6.37 -8.33
CA LEU A 11 -1.92 7.34 -7.41
C LEU A 11 -3.24 6.82 -6.82
N ILE A 12 -4.11 6.25 -7.66
CA ILE A 12 -5.37 5.65 -7.20
C ILE A 12 -5.09 4.48 -6.25
N GLY A 13 -4.15 3.60 -6.60
CA GLY A 13 -3.72 2.49 -5.75
C GLY A 13 -3.20 2.98 -4.40
N PHE A 14 -2.35 3.99 -4.41
CA PHE A 14 -1.85 4.64 -3.20
C PHE A 14 -2.99 5.14 -2.31
N LEU A 15 -3.95 5.89 -2.87
CA LEU A 15 -5.08 6.43 -2.10
C LEU A 15 -5.95 5.33 -1.50
N VAL A 16 -6.30 4.30 -2.28
CA VAL A 16 -7.14 3.19 -1.82
C VAL A 16 -6.45 2.45 -0.67
N TRP A 17 -5.19 2.06 -0.85
CA TRP A 17 -4.43 1.36 0.18
C TRP A 17 -4.13 2.25 1.40
N LEU A 18 -4.04 3.57 1.23
CA LEU A 18 -3.88 4.51 2.34
C LEU A 18 -5.17 4.64 3.18
N ILE A 19 -6.34 4.63 2.53
CA ILE A 19 -7.64 4.70 3.22
C ILE A 19 -7.90 3.41 4.02
N ILE A 20 -7.53 2.26 3.45
CA ILE A 20 -7.70 0.94 4.08
C ILE A 20 -6.67 0.72 5.21
N ALA A 21 -5.56 1.47 5.21
CA ALA A 21 -4.52 1.31 6.21
C ALA A 21 -5.08 1.41 7.64
N PRO A 22 -4.59 0.56 8.57
CA PRO A 22 -5.08 0.54 9.94
C PRO A 22 -4.85 1.88 10.63
N ARG A 23 -5.89 2.36 11.33
CA ARG A 23 -5.81 3.60 12.11
C ARG A 23 -5.16 3.35 13.45
N VAL A 24 -4.19 4.18 13.81
CA VAL A 24 -3.37 4.07 15.04
C VAL A 24 -4.20 4.01 16.33
N ASN A 25 -5.41 4.57 16.32
CA ASN A 25 -6.30 4.60 17.49
C ASN A 25 -7.15 3.31 17.67
N SER A 26 -6.92 2.27 16.87
CA SER A 26 -7.65 1.01 16.98
C SER A 26 -7.03 0.10 18.06
N PRO A 27 -7.84 -0.49 18.97
CA PRO A 27 -7.34 -1.42 19.99
C PRO A 27 -6.71 -2.68 19.39
N ARG A 28 -7.01 -3.02 18.12
CA ARG A 28 -6.46 -4.16 17.38
C ARG A 28 -5.50 -3.75 16.27
N TYR A 29 -4.79 -2.63 16.45
CA TYR A 29 -3.87 -2.10 15.42
C TYR A 29 -2.89 -3.15 14.91
N GLY A 30 -2.30 -3.96 15.79
CA GLY A 30 -1.30 -4.98 15.41
C GLY A 30 -1.86 -6.02 14.45
N GLU A 31 -3.03 -6.59 14.75
CA GLU A 31 -3.70 -7.59 13.91
C GLU A 31 -4.11 -7.00 12.55
N LEU A 32 -4.70 -5.80 12.56
CA LEU A 32 -5.12 -5.12 11.33
C LEU A 32 -3.92 -4.72 10.46
N PHE A 33 -2.79 -4.35 11.08
CA PHE A 33 -1.56 -4.06 10.36
C PHE A 33 -0.94 -5.30 9.74
N LEU A 34 -0.97 -6.43 10.46
CA LEU A 34 -0.53 -7.71 9.92
C LEU A 34 -1.41 -8.11 8.71
N ALA A 35 -2.73 -8.04 8.85
CA ALA A 35 -3.68 -8.35 7.78
C ALA A 35 -3.50 -7.42 6.56
N TYR A 36 -3.24 -6.13 6.80
CA TYR A 36 -2.93 -5.16 5.75
C TYR A 36 -1.64 -5.52 4.99
N MET A 37 -0.58 -5.86 5.73
CA MET A 37 0.71 -6.26 5.15
C MET A 37 0.60 -7.56 4.35
N THR A 38 -0.09 -8.57 4.88
CA THR A 38 -0.27 -9.85 4.18
C THR A 38 -1.12 -9.68 2.92
N ALA A 39 -2.21 -8.90 2.99
CA ALA A 39 -3.03 -8.59 1.82
C ALA A 39 -2.21 -7.90 0.70
N LEU A 40 -1.34 -6.95 1.07
CA LEU A 40 -0.42 -6.31 0.12
C LEU A 40 0.57 -7.30 -0.49
N LEU A 41 1.18 -8.18 0.33
CA LEU A 41 2.13 -9.19 -0.15
C LEU A 41 1.48 -10.14 -1.15
N PHE A 42 0.31 -10.71 -0.81
CA PHE A 42 -0.42 -11.59 -1.71
C PHE A 42 -0.85 -10.86 -2.99
N SER A 43 -1.34 -9.62 -2.86
CA SER A 43 -1.74 -8.82 -4.03
C SER A 43 -0.55 -8.52 -4.93
N LEU A 44 0.62 -8.24 -4.36
CA LEU A 44 1.83 -7.96 -5.13
C LEU A 44 2.30 -9.19 -5.90
N ILE A 45 2.40 -10.35 -5.23
CA ILE A 45 2.78 -11.64 -5.84
C ILE A 45 1.79 -12.03 -6.93
N ALA A 46 0.49 -11.97 -6.66
CA ALA A 46 -0.53 -12.30 -7.65
C ALA A 46 -0.46 -11.34 -8.86
N SER A 47 -0.24 -10.05 -8.60
CA SER A 47 -0.14 -9.03 -9.65
C SER A 47 1.15 -9.10 -10.47
N SER A 48 2.26 -9.61 -9.91
CA SER A 48 3.53 -9.74 -10.63
C SER A 48 3.48 -10.82 -11.70
N GLU A 49 2.80 -11.93 -11.42
CA GLU A 49 2.60 -13.03 -12.39
C GLU A 49 1.80 -12.58 -13.61
N ILE A 50 0.81 -11.70 -13.41
CA ILE A 50 -0.06 -11.19 -14.49
C ILE A 50 0.42 -9.89 -15.11
N MET A 51 1.60 -9.39 -14.74
CA MET A 51 2.12 -8.09 -15.20
C MET A 51 2.20 -7.99 -16.73
N MET A 52 2.58 -9.09 -17.41
CA MET A 52 2.65 -9.16 -18.88
C MET A 52 1.27 -9.04 -19.56
N ILE A 53 0.18 -9.42 -18.87
CA ILE A 53 -1.17 -9.49 -19.44
C ILE A 53 -2.01 -8.28 -19.01
N LYS A 54 -1.92 -7.87 -17.75
CA LYS A 54 -2.65 -6.73 -17.16
C LYS A 54 -1.74 -5.91 -16.25
N PRO A 55 -0.89 -5.04 -16.82
CA PRO A 55 0.05 -4.23 -16.04
C PRO A 55 -0.65 -3.28 -15.06
N VAL A 56 -1.91 -2.92 -15.32
CA VAL A 56 -2.74 -2.05 -14.47
C VAL A 56 -2.82 -2.56 -13.02
N ALA A 57 -3.02 -3.88 -12.83
CA ALA A 57 -3.15 -4.46 -11.50
C ALA A 57 -1.83 -4.35 -10.70
N PHE A 58 -0.70 -4.57 -11.38
CA PHE A 58 0.63 -4.43 -10.81
C PHE A 58 0.98 -2.98 -10.46
N PHE A 59 0.65 -2.03 -11.33
CA PHE A 59 0.86 -0.61 -11.03
C PHE A 59 -0.03 -0.11 -9.88
N PHE A 60 -1.24 -0.64 -9.75
CA PHE A 60 -2.12 -0.34 -8.61
C PHE A 60 -1.53 -0.87 -7.29
N THR A 61 -1.03 -2.11 -7.26
CA THR A 61 -0.40 -2.70 -6.07
C THR A 61 0.94 -2.03 -5.72
N LEU A 62 1.70 -1.57 -6.71
CA LEU A 62 2.85 -0.68 -6.52
C LEU A 62 2.49 0.60 -5.75
N GLY A 63 1.35 1.22 -6.08
CA GLY A 63 0.80 2.33 -5.29
C GLY A 63 0.53 1.94 -3.83
N GLY A 64 0.03 0.72 -3.61
CA GLY A 64 -0.16 0.15 -2.28
C GLY A 64 1.14 -0.03 -1.47
N VAL A 65 2.23 -0.43 -2.12
CA VAL A 65 3.56 -0.51 -1.49
C VAL A 65 4.03 0.88 -1.03
N LEU A 66 3.85 1.91 -1.84
CA LEU A 66 4.15 3.29 -1.45
C LEU A 66 3.31 3.74 -0.24
N ALA A 67 2.02 3.38 -0.21
CA ALA A 67 1.14 3.67 0.92
C ALA A 67 1.60 2.94 2.20
N PHE A 68 2.03 1.69 2.09
CA PHE A 68 2.61 0.93 3.21
C PHE A 68 3.87 1.61 3.75
N CYS A 69 4.84 1.97 2.89
CA CYS A 69 6.04 2.68 3.32
C CYS A 69 5.70 4.00 4.01
N TYR A 70 4.72 4.74 3.49
CA TYR A 70 4.24 5.97 4.11
C TYR A 70 3.63 5.73 5.50
N VAL A 71 2.80 4.71 5.66
CA VAL A 71 2.18 4.34 6.95
C VAL A 71 3.25 3.94 7.97
N VAL A 72 4.24 3.14 7.55
CA VAL A 72 5.37 2.73 8.40
C VAL A 72 6.20 3.95 8.81
N MET A 73 6.59 4.80 7.87
CA MET A 73 7.37 6.01 8.14
C MET A 73 6.64 6.95 9.11
N ARG A 74 5.34 7.18 8.90
CA ARG A 74 4.51 8.02 9.78
C ARG A 74 4.43 7.46 11.20
N LYS A 75 4.40 6.13 11.35
CA LYS A 75 4.43 5.47 12.67
C LYS A 75 5.80 5.60 13.33
N THR A 76 6.88 5.36 12.60
CA THR A 76 8.26 5.53 13.11
C THR A 76 8.50 6.94 13.61
N ILE A 77 8.10 7.96 12.84
CA ILE A 77 8.22 9.37 13.24
C ILE A 77 7.41 9.67 14.52
N ARG A 78 6.18 9.15 14.65
CA ARG A 78 5.40 9.32 15.90
C ARG A 78 6.07 8.68 17.11
N ILE A 79 6.65 7.49 16.95
CA ILE A 79 7.36 6.80 18.04
C ILE A 79 8.58 7.62 18.46
N THR A 80 9.33 8.20 17.52
CA THR A 80 10.49 9.05 17.82
C THR A 80 10.11 10.35 18.51
N ILE A 81 8.99 10.99 18.15
CA ILE A 81 8.56 12.25 18.78
C ILE A 81 8.00 12.03 20.20
N HIS A 82 7.45 10.84 20.48
CA HIS A 82 6.83 10.55 21.77
C HIS A 82 7.78 9.91 22.80
N LYS A 83 9.05 9.71 22.43
CA LYS A 83 10.10 9.10 23.25
C LYS A 83 11.04 10.19 23.75
#